data_AF-A0A508B234-F1
#
_entry.id   AF-A0A508B234-F1
#
_cell.length_a   1.000
_cell.length_b   1.000
_cell.length_c   1.000
_cell.angle_alpha   90.00
_cell.angle_beta   90.00
_cell.angle_gamma   90.00
#
_symmetry.space_group_name_H-M   'P 1'
#
loop_
_entity.id
_entity.type
_entity.pdbx_description
1 polymer ?
#
loop_
_entity_poly.entity_id
_entity_poly.type
_entity_poly.pdbx_seq_one_letter_code
_entity_poly.pdbx_strand_id
1 'polypeptide(L)'
;MRARGATVQKLLMAMALLGALAWNLAHASKINDLRLSSGATGTRAEIVLDGEAEVRTLSLSGPDRLVVDLPGSELAANLKVPGGAGIVKAVRTGHPVAGTTRIVFDLAQPVAVLKPRMESG
;
A
#
# COMPACT_ATOMS: atom_id res chain seq x y z
N MET A 1 2.07 -51.77 -19.11
CA MET A 1 1.92 -50.39 -19.63
C MET A 1 1.35 -49.38 -18.61
N ARG A 2 1.58 -49.52 -17.29
CA ARG A 2 0.93 -48.67 -16.25
C ARG A 2 1.72 -47.40 -15.85
N ALA A 3 2.96 -47.24 -16.32
CA ALA A 3 3.86 -46.16 -15.89
C ALA A 3 3.59 -44.79 -16.56
N ARG A 4 3.02 -44.75 -17.77
CA ARG A 4 2.80 -43.48 -18.50
C ARG A 4 1.72 -42.59 -17.88
N GLY A 5 0.67 -43.17 -17.29
CA GLY A 5 -0.43 -42.40 -16.67
C GLY A 5 0.00 -41.64 -15.41
N ALA A 6 0.84 -42.26 -14.58
CA ALA A 6 1.34 -41.64 -13.34
C ALA A 6 2.25 -40.44 -13.61
N THR A 7 3.05 -40.46 -14.68
CA THR A 7 3.91 -39.33 -15.07
C THR A 7 3.09 -38.15 -15.60
N VAL A 8 2.07 -38.42 -16.42
CA VAL A 8 1.16 -37.37 -16.94
C VAL A 8 0.35 -36.73 -15.81
N GLN A 9 -0.20 -37.54 -14.88
CA GLN A 9 -0.93 -37.01 -13.73
C GLN A 9 -0.06 -36.13 -12.84
N LYS A 10 1.19 -36.52 -12.58
CA LYS A 10 2.15 -35.72 -11.79
C LYS A 10 2.48 -34.40 -12.48
N LEU A 11 2.66 -34.40 -13.80
CA LEU A 11 2.87 -33.18 -14.59
C LEU A 11 1.67 -32.23 -14.52
N LEU A 12 0.45 -32.77 -14.63
CA LEU A 12 -0.78 -31.98 -14.50
C LEU A 12 -0.91 -31.36 -13.10
N MET A 13 -0.62 -32.13 -12.03
CA MET A 13 -0.64 -31.58 -10.68
C MET A 13 0.44 -30.52 -10.45
N ALA A 14 1.65 -30.72 -10.99
CA ALA A 14 2.72 -29.73 -10.89
C ALA A 14 2.34 -28.41 -11.59
N MET A 15 1.74 -28.48 -12.79
CA MET A 15 1.24 -27.29 -13.49
C MET A 15 0.10 -26.61 -12.73
N ALA A 16 -0.82 -27.37 -12.14
CA ALA A 16 -1.90 -26.83 -11.32
C ALA A 16 -1.37 -26.10 -10.06
N LEU A 17 -0.37 -26.68 -9.39
CA LEU A 17 0.29 -26.06 -8.23
C LEU A 17 1.04 -24.77 -8.62
N LEU A 18 1.75 -24.78 -9.75
CA LEU A 18 2.43 -23.58 -10.26
C LEU A 18 1.42 -22.49 -10.66
N GLY A 19 0.30 -22.86 -11.27
CA GLY A 19 -0.78 -21.93 -11.59
C GLY A 19 -1.40 -21.31 -10.33
N ALA A 20 -1.67 -22.11 -9.31
CA ALA A 20 -2.20 -21.62 -8.03
C ALA A 20 -1.21 -20.71 -7.28
N LEU A 21 0.09 -21.00 -7.35
CA LEU A 21 1.13 -20.15 -6.77
C LEU A 21 1.24 -18.82 -7.51
N ALA A 22 1.24 -18.84 -8.85
CA ALA A 22 1.30 -17.64 -9.67
C ALA A 22 0.08 -16.73 -9.46
N TRP A 23 -1.10 -17.31 -9.21
CA TRP A 23 -2.33 -16.55 -8.92
C TRP A 23 -2.22 -15.72 -7.63
N ASN A 24 -1.57 -16.25 -6.59
CA ASN A 24 -1.40 -15.52 -5.33
C ASN A 24 -0.40 -14.37 -5.42
N LEU A 25 0.55 -14.42 -6.36
CA LEU A 25 1.61 -13.41 -6.51
C LEU A 25 1.14 -12.14 -7.25
N ALA A 26 -0.04 -12.17 -7.88
CA ALA A 26 -0.48 -11.13 -8.82
C ALA A 26 -1.47 -10.10 -8.24
N HIS A 27 -1.81 -10.17 -6.96
CA HIS A 27 -2.79 -9.26 -6.37
C HIS A 27 -2.10 -8.03 -5.77
N ALA A 28 -2.11 -6.92 -6.51
CA ALA A 28 -1.81 -5.61 -5.95
C ALA A 28 -2.98 -5.14 -5.06
N SER A 29 -2.67 -4.71 -3.85
CA SER A 29 -3.63 -4.03 -2.96
C SER A 29 -4.10 -2.71 -3.57
N LYS A 30 -5.35 -2.31 -3.32
CA LYS A 30 -5.88 -1.02 -3.75
C LYS A 30 -6.13 -0.12 -2.56
N ILE A 31 -5.72 1.13 -2.70
CA ILE A 31 -6.02 2.20 -1.76
C ILE A 31 -7.38 2.76 -2.15
N ASN A 32 -8.39 2.43 -1.34
CA ASN A 32 -9.79 2.76 -1.58
C ASN A 32 -10.22 4.07 -0.94
N ASP A 33 -9.58 4.45 0.17
CA ASP A 33 -9.86 5.72 0.83
C ASP A 33 -8.62 6.32 1.49
N LEU A 34 -8.60 7.65 1.54
CA LEU A 34 -7.56 8.43 2.18
C LEU A 34 -8.22 9.55 2.97
N ARG A 35 -8.21 9.41 4.30
CA ARG A 35 -8.84 10.37 5.20
C ARG A 35 -7.78 11.11 5.98
N LEU A 36 -8.03 12.40 6.16
CA LEU A 36 -7.22 13.25 7.01
C LEU A 36 -8.12 13.96 8.01
N SER A 37 -7.81 13.81 9.29
CA SER A 37 -8.57 14.40 10.39
C SER A 37 -7.61 15.06 11.38
N SER A 38 -8.07 16.11 12.06
CA SER A 38 -7.32 16.77 13.12
C SER A 38 -8.20 16.86 14.36
N GLY A 39 -7.64 16.51 15.52
CA GLY A 39 -8.36 16.54 16.79
C GLY A 39 -7.42 16.85 17.96
N ALA A 40 -7.92 16.68 19.19
CA ALA A 40 -7.19 17.03 20.41
C ALA A 40 -5.87 16.26 20.59
N THR A 41 -5.74 15.08 20.00
CA THR A 41 -4.54 14.22 20.07
C THR A 41 -3.58 14.42 18.90
N GLY A 42 -3.88 15.36 17.99
CA GLY A 42 -3.07 15.67 16.82
C GLY A 42 -3.77 15.38 15.49
N THR A 43 -2.99 15.34 14.42
CA THR A 43 -3.46 15.05 13.06
C THR A 43 -3.32 13.55 12.77
N ARG A 44 -4.40 12.94 12.28
CA ARG A 44 -4.47 11.53 11.90
C ARG A 44 -4.75 11.40 10.41
N ALA A 45 -3.83 10.74 9.72
CA ALA A 45 -4.03 10.24 8.37
C ALA A 45 -4.42 8.77 8.43
N GLU A 46 -5.46 8.40 7.72
CA GLU A 46 -5.95 7.02 7.62
C GLU A 46 -5.98 6.63 6.14
N ILE A 47 -5.35 5.51 5.82
CA ILE A 47 -5.25 4.96 4.47
C ILE A 47 -5.96 3.61 4.52
N VAL A 48 -7.04 3.47 3.73
CA VAL A 48 -7.83 2.24 3.70
C VAL A 48 -7.43 1.44 2.47
N LEU A 49 -7.02 0.19 2.69
CA LEU A 49 -6.63 -0.75 1.64
C LEU A 49 -7.58 -1.96 1.62
N ASP A 50 -7.80 -2.58 0.46
CA ASP A 50 -8.57 -3.84 0.34
C ASP A 50 -7.74 -5.11 0.56
N GLY A 51 -6.45 -4.97 0.83
CA GLY A 51 -5.54 -6.07 1.06
C GLY A 51 -4.37 -5.67 1.94
N GLU A 52 -3.60 -6.66 2.38
CA GLU A 52 -2.36 -6.43 3.11
C GLU A 52 -1.35 -5.71 2.20
N ALA A 53 -0.65 -4.73 2.75
CA ALA A 53 0.37 -3.98 2.05
C ALA A 53 1.57 -3.74 2.96
N GLU A 54 2.77 -3.84 2.38
CA GLU A 54 3.97 -3.37 3.03
C GLU A 54 3.90 -1.83 3.13
N VAL A 55 4.23 -1.28 4.30
CA VAL A 55 4.25 0.17 4.51
C VAL A 55 5.64 0.62 4.87
N ARG A 56 6.20 1.53 4.08
CA ARG A 56 7.50 2.17 4.34
C ARG A 56 7.30 3.64 4.60
N THR A 57 7.82 4.12 5.73
CA THR A 57 7.70 5.52 6.12
C THR A 57 9.06 6.20 6.14
N LEU A 58 9.11 7.44 5.65
CA LEU A 58 10.31 8.26 5.60
C LEU A 58 9.94 9.70 5.92
N SER A 59 10.70 10.35 6.81
CA SER A 59 10.60 11.79 7.01
C SER A 59 11.69 12.51 6.22
N LEU A 60 11.32 13.59 5.54
CA LEU A 60 12.24 14.46 4.82
C LEU A 60 12.18 15.85 5.41
N SER A 61 13.31 16.56 5.34
CA SER A 61 13.42 17.98 5.67
C SER A 61 13.66 18.82 4.41
N GLY A 62 13.40 20.13 4.51
CA GLY A 62 13.63 21.10 3.43
C GLY A 62 12.77 20.90 2.17
N PRO A 63 11.42 21.00 2.19
CA PRO A 63 10.52 21.23 3.33
C PRO A 63 10.16 19.95 4.10
N ASP A 64 9.62 20.12 5.31
CA ASP A 64 9.19 18.99 6.18
C ASP A 64 8.08 18.18 5.52
N ARG A 65 8.32 16.87 5.38
CA ARG A 65 7.42 15.93 4.72
C ARG A 65 7.43 14.59 5.45
N LEU A 66 6.26 13.96 5.52
CA LEU A 66 6.14 12.53 5.83
C LEU A 66 5.74 11.81 4.55
N VAL A 67 6.58 10.86 4.14
CA VAL A 67 6.38 10.03 2.96
C VAL A 67 5.95 8.65 3.43
N VAL A 68 4.89 8.13 2.81
CA VAL A 68 4.39 6.77 2.99
C VAL A 68 4.43 6.08 1.64
N ASP A 69 5.32 5.12 1.49
CA ASP A 69 5.44 4.27 0.32
C ASP A 69 4.73 2.94 0.56
N LEU A 70 3.93 2.54 -0.42
CA LEU A 70 3.07 1.36 -0.42
C LEU A 70 3.43 0.52 -1.67
N PRO A 71 4.47 -0.34 -1.58
CA PRO A 71 4.83 -1.25 -2.66
C PRO A 71 3.74 -2.29 -2.89
N GLY A 72 3.47 -2.62 -4.16
CA GLY A 72 2.38 -3.54 -4.51
C GLY A 72 0.99 -2.96 -4.22
N SER A 73 0.88 -1.64 -4.08
CA SER A 73 -0.40 -0.95 -3.92
C SER A 73 -0.66 0.02 -5.07
N GLU A 74 -1.92 0.12 -5.49
CA GLU A 74 -2.39 1.07 -6.49
C GLU A 74 -3.50 1.97 -5.94
N LEU A 75 -3.58 3.21 -6.44
CA LEU A 75 -4.68 4.12 -6.10
C LEU A 75 -5.95 3.68 -6.85
N ALA A 76 -7.09 3.64 -6.15
CA ALA A 76 -8.37 3.48 -6.83
C ALA A 76 -8.60 4.63 -7.83
N ALA A 77 -9.18 4.34 -9.00
CA ALA A 77 -9.32 5.29 -10.10
C ALA A 77 -10.02 6.61 -9.74
N ASN A 78 -10.95 6.57 -8.78
CA ASN A 78 -11.72 7.72 -8.32
C ASN A 78 -11.36 8.15 -6.88
N LEU A 79 -10.16 7.77 -6.39
CA LEU A 79 -9.72 8.14 -5.06
C LEU A 79 -9.64 9.66 -4.93
N LYS A 80 -10.29 10.20 -3.91
CA LYS A 80 -10.18 11.62 -3.55
C LYS A 80 -9.01 11.79 -2.60
N VAL A 81 -8.03 12.61 -3.00
CA VAL A 81 -6.94 13.00 -2.11
C VAL A 81 -7.42 14.17 -1.24
N PRO A 82 -7.37 14.06 0.10
CA PRO A 82 -7.82 15.13 0.98
C PRO A 82 -6.86 16.33 0.88
N GLY A 83 -7.40 17.52 1.19
CA GLY A 83 -6.58 18.72 1.37
C GLY A 83 -5.75 18.64 2.66
N GLY A 84 -5.16 19.78 3.05
CA GLY A 84 -4.49 19.90 4.34
C GLY A 84 -5.47 19.92 5.53
N ALA A 85 -5.02 19.42 6.67
CA ALA A 85 -5.68 19.55 7.95
C ALA A 85 -4.66 19.47 9.10
N GLY A 86 -4.86 20.28 10.13
CA GLY A 86 -3.94 20.35 11.27
C GLY A 86 -2.50 20.68 10.84
N ILE A 87 -1.54 19.82 11.17
CA ILE A 87 -0.13 20.03 10.81
C ILE A 87 0.19 19.69 9.35
N VAL A 88 -0.72 19.02 8.64
CA VAL A 88 -0.54 18.66 7.23
C VAL A 88 -1.05 19.81 6.37
N LYS A 89 -0.18 20.41 5.57
CA LYS A 89 -0.48 21.51 4.65
C LYS A 89 -1.11 21.03 3.36
N ALA A 90 -0.62 19.91 2.83
CA ALA A 90 -1.11 19.31 1.60
C ALA A 90 -0.84 17.80 1.59
N VAL A 91 -1.65 17.07 0.84
CA VAL A 91 -1.44 15.65 0.56
C VAL A 91 -1.23 15.48 -0.93
N ARG A 92 -0.21 14.72 -1.29
CA ARG A 92 0.17 14.45 -2.68
C ARG A 92 0.32 12.96 -2.88
N THR A 93 0.01 12.49 -4.07
CA THR A 93 0.19 11.09 -4.45
C THR A 93 1.00 10.98 -5.74
N GLY A 94 1.61 9.82 -5.96
CA GLY A 94 2.35 9.55 -7.19
C GLY A 94 3.00 8.17 -7.17
N HIS A 95 3.76 7.86 -8.21
CA HIS A 95 4.47 6.60 -8.37
C HIS A 95 5.96 6.90 -8.50
N PRO A 96 6.75 6.83 -7.41
CA PRO A 96 8.18 7.13 -7.47
C PRO A 96 8.94 6.11 -8.31
N VAL A 97 8.46 4.87 -8.32
CA VAL A 97 8.91 3.76 -9.16
C VAL A 97 7.70 2.91 -9.55
N ALA A 98 7.84 2.09 -10.59
CA ALA A 98 6.78 1.19 -11.03
C ALA A 98 6.33 0.24 -9.89
N GLY A 99 5.02 0.07 -9.73
CA GLY A 99 4.44 -0.82 -8.72
C GLY A 99 4.54 -0.31 -7.28
N THR A 100 4.90 0.95 -7.04
CA THR A 100 4.85 1.57 -5.70
C THR A 100 4.02 2.83 -5.75
N THR A 101 3.01 2.91 -4.89
CA THR A 101 2.29 4.16 -4.65
C THR A 101 2.95 4.91 -3.51
N ARG A 102 3.23 6.21 -3.71
CA ARG A 102 3.73 7.12 -2.68
C ARG A 102 2.66 8.13 -2.32
N ILE A 103 2.40 8.25 -1.02
CA ILE A 103 1.61 9.33 -0.43
C ILE A 103 2.56 10.24 0.33
N VAL A 104 2.54 11.54 0.02
CA VAL A 104 3.37 12.55 0.68
C VAL A 104 2.47 13.52 1.42
N PHE A 105 2.69 13.64 2.73
CA PHE A 105 2.10 14.65 3.57
C PHE A 105 3.12 15.79 3.71
N ASP A 106 2.81 16.94 3.12
CA ASP A 106 3.60 18.16 3.31
C ASP A 106 3.25 18.75 4.67
N LEU A 107 4.25 18.99 5.53
CA LEU A 107 4.03 19.29 6.94
C LEU A 107 4.36 20.75 7.28
N ALA A 108 3.64 21.32 8.23
CA ALA A 108 3.91 22.64 8.78
C ALA A 108 5.10 22.65 9.75
N GLN A 109 5.41 21.50 10.34
CA GLN A 109 6.51 21.30 11.28
C GLN A 109 7.02 19.84 11.22
N PRO A 110 8.25 19.55 11.70
CA PRO A 110 8.78 18.20 11.75
C PRO A 110 7.92 17.28 12.63
N VAL A 111 7.88 15.99 12.29
CA VAL A 111 7.19 14.95 13.07
C VAL A 111 8.10 13.76 13.31
N ALA A 112 7.92 13.12 14.45
CA ALA A 112 8.52 11.80 14.69
C ALA A 112 7.77 10.75 13.86
N VAL A 113 8.51 9.93 13.12
CA VAL A 113 7.92 8.80 12.39
C VAL A 113 7.57 7.71 13.39
N LEU A 114 6.27 7.52 13.62
CA LEU A 114 5.77 6.37 14.38
C LEU A 114 5.51 5.20 13.43
N LYS A 115 5.60 3.97 13.96
CA LYS A 115 5.16 2.80 13.20
C LYS A 115 3.67 2.97 12.85
N PRO A 116 3.28 2.81 11.57
CA PRO A 116 1.89 2.80 11.18
C PRO A 116 1.14 1.74 12.00
N ARG A 117 -0.02 2.13 12.53
CA ARG A 117 -0.92 1.20 13.19
C ARG A 117 -1.75 0.52 12.10
N MET A 118 -1.51 -0.76 11.90
CA MET A 118 -2.29 -1.59 10.99
C MET A 118 -3.51 -2.12 11.74
N GLU A 119 -4.71 -1.92 11.20
CA GLU A 119 -5.94 -2.48 11.74
C GLU A 119 -6.52 -3.43 10.68
N SER A 120 -6.78 -4.67 11.07
CA SER A 120 -7.52 -5.62 10.23
C SER A 120 -9.00 -5.32 10.39
N GLY A 121 -9.65 -4.90 9.30
CA GLY A 121 -11.11 -4.73 9.25
C GLY A 121 -11.85 -6.04 9.28
#